data_AF-E4X954-F1
#
_entry.id   AF-E4X954-F1
#
_cell.length_a   1.000
_cell.length_b   1.000
_cell.length_c   1.000
_cell.angle_alpha   90.00
_cell.angle_beta   90.00
_cell.angle_gamma   90.00
#
_symmetry.space_group_name_H-M   'P 1'
#
loop_
_entity.id
_entity.type
_entity.pdbx_description
1 polymer ?
#
loop_
_entity_poly.entity_id
_entity_poly.type
_entity_poly.pdbx_seq_one_letter_code
_entity_poly.pdbx_strand_id
1 'polypeptide(L)'
;MNNQLLLKNYTQGNLPDIGNDAIWSVSSCKREFPISNLRDNNIDTYWQSDGNQPHTITCQFRSRQQVVGILLYADSKSDESYTPSHITIKAGNDFNDLVNVVTDFKTNDPKGWIPISIKNSFGNPLRTWMLQIVVTQNIQSGRDSHLRMVAVLGPGETEDSKFKRLSRNFNMLR
;
A
#
# COMPACT_ATOMS: atom_id res chain seq x y z
N MET A 1 -16.33 14.04 1.79
CA MET A 1 -16.78 12.67 2.16
C MET A 1 -15.74 12.07 3.09
N ASN A 2 -16.15 11.25 4.05
CA ASN A 2 -15.23 10.65 5.04
C ASN A 2 -14.37 9.56 4.37
N ASN A 3 -13.03 9.60 4.47
CA ASN A 3 -12.14 8.73 3.68
C ASN A 3 -12.19 7.23 4.09
N GLN A 4 -12.62 6.93 5.32
CA GLN A 4 -13.00 5.56 5.70
C GLN A 4 -14.21 5.03 4.90
N LEU A 5 -15.14 5.89 4.48
CA LEU A 5 -16.19 5.50 3.53
C LEU A 5 -15.61 5.27 2.14
N LEU A 6 -14.63 6.07 1.69
CA LEU A 6 -14.02 5.86 0.37
C LEU A 6 -13.28 4.53 0.28
N LEU A 7 -12.49 4.18 1.29
CA LEU A 7 -11.83 2.87 1.36
C LEU A 7 -12.85 1.72 1.39
N LYS A 8 -13.88 1.83 2.24
CA LYS A 8 -14.98 0.83 2.34
C LYS A 8 -15.77 0.68 1.04
N ASN A 9 -16.03 1.77 0.34
CA ASN A 9 -16.73 1.75 -0.94
C ASN A 9 -15.87 1.09 -2.02
N TYR A 10 -14.54 1.27 -1.97
CA TYR A 10 -13.61 0.73 -2.94
C TYR A 10 -13.38 -0.78 -2.76
N THR A 11 -13.32 -1.26 -1.52
CA THR A 11 -13.09 -2.69 -1.27
C THR A 11 -14.32 -3.57 -1.54
N GLN A 12 -15.51 -2.98 -1.74
CA GLN A 12 -16.82 -3.65 -1.98
C GLN A 12 -17.07 -4.88 -1.07
N GLY A 13 -16.39 -4.93 0.07
CA GLY A 13 -16.01 -6.17 0.70
C GLY A 13 -15.17 -5.87 1.92
N ASN A 14 -15.29 -6.75 2.90
CA ASN A 14 -14.80 -6.61 4.26
C ASN A 14 -13.26 -6.76 4.36
N LEU A 15 -12.50 -6.23 3.39
CA LEU A 15 -11.04 -6.32 3.32
C LEU A 15 -10.43 -5.31 4.32
N PRO A 16 -9.78 -5.79 5.39
CA PRO A 16 -9.17 -4.90 6.37
C PRO A 16 -7.89 -4.27 5.82
N ASP A 17 -7.65 -3.01 6.20
CA ASP A 17 -6.34 -2.39 6.06
C ASP A 17 -5.41 -2.91 7.15
N ILE A 18 -4.49 -3.80 6.76
CA ILE A 18 -3.50 -4.42 7.63
C ILE A 18 -2.19 -3.61 7.71
N GLY A 19 -2.12 -2.46 7.05
CA GLY A 19 -0.97 -1.57 7.06
C GLY A 19 -0.82 -0.77 8.35
N ASN A 20 -1.86 -0.64 9.17
CA ASN A 20 -1.84 0.17 10.39
C ASN A 20 -0.84 -0.32 11.45
N ASP A 21 -0.65 -1.64 11.55
CA ASP A 21 0.25 -2.25 12.55
C ASP A 21 1.69 -2.45 12.02
N ALA A 22 1.96 -2.01 10.79
CA ALA A 22 3.24 -2.15 10.14
C ALA A 22 4.17 -0.97 10.44
N ILE A 23 5.47 -1.20 10.29
CA ILE A 23 6.49 -0.16 10.25
C ILE A 23 6.63 0.29 8.81
N TRP A 24 6.54 1.60 8.58
CA TRP A 24 6.65 2.22 7.27
C TRP A 24 7.97 2.98 7.13
N SER A 25 8.65 2.80 6.01
CA SER A 25 9.83 3.57 5.63
C SER A 25 9.79 3.96 4.15
N VAL A 26 10.54 5.00 3.77
CA VAL A 26 10.65 5.49 2.40
C VAL A 26 12.11 5.63 2.00
N SER A 27 12.39 5.58 0.69
CA SER A 27 13.74 5.83 0.16
C SER A 27 14.25 7.24 0.49
N SER A 28 13.37 8.23 0.44
CA SER A 28 13.66 9.64 0.70
C SER A 28 12.35 10.38 1.00
N CYS A 29 12.45 11.56 1.60
CA CYS A 29 11.31 12.46 1.72
C CYS A 29 11.77 13.91 1.87
N LYS A 30 11.02 14.85 1.28
CA LYS A 30 11.12 16.27 1.65
C LYS A 30 10.61 16.46 3.08
N ARG A 31 11.25 17.36 3.82
CA ARG A 31 10.95 17.59 5.25
C ARG A 31 9.50 18.01 5.49
N GLU A 32 8.92 18.75 4.55
CA GLU A 32 7.55 19.28 4.60
C GLU A 32 6.49 18.23 4.23
N PHE A 33 6.90 17.15 3.55
CA PHE A 33 6.01 16.14 2.98
C PHE A 33 6.42 14.73 3.43
N PRO A 34 6.32 14.45 4.75
CA PRO A 34 6.83 13.22 5.36
C PRO A 34 5.99 11.98 5.00
N ILE A 35 6.55 10.80 5.29
CA ILE A 35 5.88 9.51 5.13
C ILE A 35 4.55 9.41 5.89
N SER A 36 4.39 10.12 7.01
CA SER A 36 3.16 10.12 7.81
C SER A 36 1.94 10.56 7.00
N ASN A 37 2.13 11.39 5.98
CA ASN A 37 1.05 11.86 5.11
C ASN A 37 0.40 10.71 4.33
N LEU A 38 1.11 9.61 4.04
CA LEU A 38 0.54 8.44 3.36
C LEU A 38 -0.60 7.75 4.14
N ARG A 39 -0.70 8.05 5.44
CA ARG A 39 -1.53 7.32 6.41
C ARG A 39 -2.40 8.25 7.26
N ASP A 40 -2.39 9.56 7.00
CA ASP A 40 -3.11 10.57 7.79
C ASP A 40 -4.61 10.67 7.43
N ASN A 41 -5.04 9.92 6.41
CA ASN A 41 -6.39 9.95 5.84
C ASN A 41 -6.79 11.32 5.28
N ASN A 42 -5.86 12.09 4.74
CA ASN A 42 -6.11 13.36 4.07
C ASN A 42 -5.68 13.29 2.60
N ILE A 43 -6.57 13.67 1.68
CA ILE A 43 -6.27 13.69 0.25
C ILE A 43 -5.48 14.92 -0.17
N ASP A 44 -5.45 15.97 0.66
CA ASP A 44 -4.77 17.23 0.36
C ASP A 44 -3.29 17.19 0.74
N THR A 45 -2.89 16.25 1.61
CA THR A 45 -1.49 15.99 1.97
C THR A 45 -0.93 14.85 1.13
N TYR A 46 0.40 14.81 1.04
CA TYR A 46 1.13 13.78 0.30
C TYR A 46 2.52 13.58 0.88
N TRP A 47 3.06 12.39 0.68
CA TRP A 47 4.50 12.18 0.73
C TRP A 47 5.11 12.65 -0.58
N GLN A 48 6.24 13.36 -0.48
CA GLN A 48 7.06 13.73 -1.62
C GLN A 48 8.45 13.13 -1.47
N SER A 49 8.88 12.34 -2.46
CA SER A 49 10.27 11.86 -2.52
C SER A 49 11.25 13.02 -2.72
N ASP A 50 12.51 12.79 -2.36
CA ASP A 50 13.59 13.75 -2.58
C ASP A 50 14.90 13.00 -2.82
N GLY A 51 15.03 12.34 -3.97
CA GLY A 51 16.15 11.44 -4.21
C GLY A 51 16.25 10.92 -5.64
N ASN A 52 17.10 9.92 -5.84
CA ASN A 52 17.23 9.25 -7.13
C ASN A 52 16.18 8.15 -7.28
N GLN A 53 15.64 8.02 -8.49
CA GLN A 53 14.76 6.91 -8.84
C GLN A 53 15.52 5.55 -8.78
N PRO A 54 14.80 4.45 -8.49
CA PRO A 54 13.38 4.39 -8.17
C PRO A 54 13.07 4.80 -6.73
N HIS A 55 11.89 5.39 -6.50
CA HIS A 55 11.42 5.77 -5.17
C HIS A 55 10.69 4.61 -4.52
N THR A 56 10.93 4.37 -3.23
CA THR A 56 10.34 3.22 -2.53
C THR A 56 9.55 3.63 -1.30
N ILE A 57 8.45 2.90 -1.07
CA ILE A 57 7.71 2.88 0.19
C ILE A 57 7.71 1.43 0.67
N THR A 58 8.30 1.17 1.83
CA THR A 58 8.36 -0.17 2.42
C THR A 58 7.40 -0.26 3.60
N CYS A 59 6.62 -1.34 3.63
CA CYS A 59 5.74 -1.73 4.72
C CYS A 59 6.25 -3.05 5.32
N GLN A 60 6.73 -3.01 6.55
CA GLN A 60 7.25 -4.18 7.29
C GLN A 60 6.28 -4.58 8.41
N PHE A 61 5.78 -5.81 8.35
CA PHE A 61 4.85 -6.34 9.34
C PHE A 61 5.58 -6.94 10.54
N ARG A 62 4.95 -6.85 11.72
CA ARG A 62 5.45 -7.50 12.96
C ARG A 62 5.28 -9.02 12.96
N SER A 63 4.40 -9.54 12.12
CA SER A 63 4.17 -10.97 11.91
C SER A 63 3.80 -11.23 10.46
N ARG A 64 4.06 -12.44 9.95
CA ARG A 64 3.76 -12.80 8.56
C ARG A 64 2.28 -12.59 8.24
N GLN A 65 1.97 -11.66 7.34
CA GLN A 65 0.60 -11.32 6.96
C GLN A 65 0.17 -11.97 5.65
N GLN A 66 -1.14 -12.16 5.50
CA GLN A 66 -1.77 -12.42 4.20
C GLN A 66 -2.18 -11.10 3.55
N VAL A 67 -1.75 -10.89 2.31
CA VAL A 67 -1.99 -9.67 1.53
C VAL A 67 -2.74 -10.07 0.26
N VAL A 68 -3.81 -9.34 -0.06
CA VAL A 68 -4.60 -9.52 -1.29
C VAL A 68 -4.40 -8.39 -2.31
N GLY A 69 -3.88 -7.26 -1.85
CA GLY A 69 -3.59 -6.11 -2.70
C GLY A 69 -3.17 -4.89 -1.91
N ILE A 70 -2.95 -3.81 -2.65
CA ILE A 70 -2.74 -2.47 -2.10
C ILE A 70 -3.68 -1.49 -2.80
N LEU A 71 -3.98 -0.39 -2.10
CA LEU A 71 -4.68 0.76 -2.65
C LEU A 71 -3.78 1.99 -2.53
N LEU A 72 -3.55 2.66 -3.64
CA LEU A 72 -2.80 3.90 -3.71
C LEU A 72 -3.76 5.04 -4.06
N TYR A 73 -3.62 6.21 -3.46
CA TYR A 73 -4.33 7.40 -3.90
C TYR A 73 -3.36 8.34 -4.60
N ALA A 74 -3.68 8.67 -5.86
CA ALA A 74 -2.97 9.67 -6.65
C ALA A 74 -3.97 10.51 -7.45
N ASP A 75 -3.61 11.76 -7.74
CA ASP A 75 -4.43 12.67 -8.53
C ASP A 75 -3.56 13.40 -9.56
N SER A 76 -3.61 12.93 -10.80
CA SER A 76 -2.79 13.47 -11.88
C SER A 76 -3.03 14.93 -12.20
N LYS A 77 -4.24 15.44 -11.93
CA LYS A 77 -4.57 16.85 -12.14
C LYS A 77 -3.86 17.74 -11.13
N SER A 78 -3.72 17.25 -9.91
CA SER A 78 -3.11 17.99 -8.80
C SER A 78 -1.59 17.78 -8.74
N ASP A 79 -1.10 16.60 -9.15
CA ASP A 79 0.30 16.19 -9.02
C ASP A 79 1.12 16.32 -10.31
N GLU A 80 0.48 16.46 -11.48
CA GLU A 80 1.13 16.65 -12.78
C GLU A 80 2.29 15.64 -13.00
N SER A 81 3.52 16.11 -13.17
CA SER A 81 4.72 15.29 -13.37
C SER A 81 5.16 14.48 -12.14
N TYR A 82 4.66 14.80 -10.95
CA TYR A 82 4.93 14.03 -9.72
C TYR A 82 4.07 12.76 -9.62
N THR A 83 3.12 12.57 -10.53
CA THR A 83 2.22 11.42 -10.52
C THR A 83 2.97 10.14 -10.91
N PRO A 84 3.01 9.09 -10.06
CA PRO A 84 3.53 7.78 -10.45
C PRO A 84 2.86 7.29 -11.74
N SER A 85 3.65 6.79 -12.69
CA SER A 85 3.16 6.21 -13.96
C SER A 85 3.41 4.72 -14.06
N HIS A 86 4.52 4.23 -13.50
CA HIS A 86 4.89 2.83 -13.45
C HIS A 86 5.27 2.41 -12.03
N ILE A 87 4.67 1.31 -11.58
CA ILE A 87 4.80 0.81 -10.22
C ILE A 87 5.16 -0.67 -10.25
N THR A 88 6.15 -1.06 -9.47
CA THR A 88 6.50 -2.46 -9.20
C THR A 88 6.27 -2.74 -7.73
N ILE A 89 5.65 -3.87 -7.41
CA ILE A 89 5.48 -4.32 -6.03
C ILE A 89 6.42 -5.48 -5.78
N LYS A 90 7.22 -5.36 -4.72
CA LYS A 90 8.08 -6.43 -4.22
C LYS A 90 7.59 -6.96 -2.89
N ALA A 91 7.91 -8.20 -2.61
CA ALA A 91 7.60 -8.83 -1.33
C ALA A 91 8.71 -9.78 -0.90
N GLY A 92 8.89 -9.95 0.41
CA GLY A 92 9.95 -10.81 0.98
C GLY A 92 9.77 -11.04 2.47
N ASN A 93 10.82 -11.57 3.10
CA ASN A 93 10.95 -11.60 4.55
C ASN A 93 11.64 -10.31 5.05
N ASP A 94 12.64 -9.82 4.32
CA ASP A 94 13.38 -8.59 4.61
C ASP A 94 13.93 -7.95 3.32
N PHE A 95 14.81 -6.96 3.44
CA PHE A 95 15.36 -6.23 2.29
C PHE A 95 16.24 -7.10 1.36
N ASN A 96 16.81 -8.20 1.86
CA ASN A 96 17.76 -9.03 1.12
C ASN A 96 17.07 -10.03 0.18
N ASP A 97 15.78 -10.31 0.38
CA ASP A 97 15.05 -11.35 -0.35
C ASP A 97 13.77 -10.84 -1.05
N LEU A 98 13.67 -9.51 -1.24
CA LEU A 98 12.56 -8.90 -1.98
C LEU A 98 12.52 -9.39 -3.43
N VAL A 99 11.40 -10.02 -3.81
CA VAL A 99 11.12 -10.43 -5.19
C VAL A 99 9.92 -9.67 -5.77
N ASN A 100 9.94 -9.39 -7.07
CA ASN A 100 8.81 -8.76 -7.75
C ASN A 100 7.58 -9.69 -7.73
N VAL A 101 6.48 -9.21 -7.15
CA VAL A 101 5.18 -9.91 -7.14
C VAL A 101 4.17 -9.25 -8.07
N VAL A 102 4.37 -7.97 -8.40
CA VAL A 102 3.70 -7.26 -9.48
C VAL A 102 4.77 -6.46 -10.22
N THR A 103 4.85 -6.60 -11.53
CA THR A 103 5.87 -5.95 -12.36
C THR A 103 5.20 -4.96 -13.30
N ASP A 104 5.75 -3.74 -13.39
CA ASP A 104 5.38 -2.72 -14.38
C ASP A 104 3.88 -2.40 -14.45
N PHE A 105 3.23 -2.27 -13.28
CA PHE A 105 1.85 -1.81 -13.21
C PHE A 105 1.76 -0.37 -13.69
N LYS A 106 0.98 -0.13 -14.75
CA LYS A 106 0.80 1.19 -15.36
C LYS A 106 -0.44 1.88 -14.83
N THR A 107 -0.28 3.14 -14.45
CA THR A 107 -1.40 4.00 -14.05
C THR A 107 -1.78 4.90 -15.22
N ASN A 108 -3.08 4.95 -15.57
CA ASN A 108 -3.58 5.75 -16.69
C ASN A 108 -4.27 7.02 -16.18
N ASP A 109 -3.53 8.11 -16.00
CA ASP A 109 -4.05 9.42 -15.55
C ASP A 109 -4.93 9.29 -14.28
N PRO A 110 -4.38 8.77 -13.16
CA PRO A 110 -5.18 8.41 -12.00
C PRO A 110 -5.86 9.62 -11.37
N LYS A 111 -7.14 9.46 -11.00
CA LYS A 111 -7.94 10.44 -10.25
C LYS A 111 -8.64 9.76 -9.09
N GLY A 112 -7.87 9.38 -8.08
CA GLY A 112 -8.34 8.73 -6.87
C GLY A 112 -7.63 7.41 -6.57
N TRP A 113 -8.39 6.44 -6.06
CA TRP A 113 -7.87 5.14 -5.64
C TRP A 113 -7.49 4.25 -6.83
N ILE A 114 -6.29 3.68 -6.74
CA ILE A 114 -5.68 2.75 -7.69
C ILE A 114 -5.49 1.39 -7.00
N PRO A 115 -6.24 0.36 -7.38
CA PRO A 115 -6.12 -0.98 -6.84
C PRO A 115 -5.04 -1.76 -7.57
N ILE A 116 -4.16 -2.38 -6.80
CA ILE A 116 -3.16 -3.30 -7.34
C ILE A 116 -3.36 -4.64 -6.63
N SER A 117 -3.89 -5.64 -7.36
CA SER A 117 -4.08 -6.98 -6.84
C SER A 117 -2.73 -7.67 -6.66
N ILE A 118 -2.56 -8.33 -5.52
CA ILE A 118 -1.37 -9.12 -5.20
C ILE A 118 -1.80 -10.57 -4.97
N LYS A 119 -1.21 -11.47 -5.74
CA LYS A 119 -1.43 -12.92 -5.64
C LYS A 119 -0.09 -13.63 -5.67
N ASN A 120 -0.02 -14.81 -5.04
CA ASN A 120 1.11 -15.71 -5.22
C ASN A 120 1.02 -16.47 -6.56
N SER A 121 2.02 -17.30 -6.85
CA SER A 121 2.08 -18.13 -8.07
C SER A 121 0.91 -19.09 -8.25
N PHE A 122 0.17 -19.39 -7.17
CA PHE A 122 -1.01 -20.27 -7.18
C PHE A 122 -2.34 -19.48 -7.26
N GLY A 123 -2.29 -18.15 -7.44
CA GLY A 123 -3.48 -17.31 -7.48
C GLY A 123 -4.11 -16.99 -6.12
N ASN A 124 -3.47 -17.41 -5.02
CA ASN A 124 -3.94 -17.21 -3.65
C ASN A 124 -3.36 -15.91 -3.04
N PRO A 125 -3.93 -15.40 -1.92
CA PRO A 125 -3.34 -14.28 -1.18
C PRO A 125 -1.86 -14.53 -0.84
N LEU A 126 -1.02 -13.51 -1.03
CA LEU A 126 0.40 -13.60 -0.77
C LEU A 126 0.68 -13.59 0.74
N ARG A 127 1.58 -14.46 1.22
CA ARG A 127 2.03 -14.46 2.62
C ARG A 127 3.44 -13.90 2.75
N THR A 128 3.58 -12.73 3.37
CA THR A 128 4.85 -11.98 3.41
C THR A 128 5.04 -11.24 4.73
N TRP A 129 6.30 -10.93 5.08
CA TRP A 129 6.64 -10.05 6.21
C TRP A 129 6.93 -8.62 5.75
N MET A 130 7.27 -8.42 4.48
CA MET A 130 7.64 -7.12 3.94
C MET A 130 7.06 -6.93 2.55
N LEU A 131 6.42 -5.78 2.32
CA LEU A 131 6.08 -5.29 0.98
C LEU A 131 6.88 -4.03 0.69
N GLN A 132 7.28 -3.87 -0.56
CA GLN A 132 7.87 -2.64 -1.05
C GLN A 132 7.17 -2.19 -2.33
N ILE A 133 6.57 -1.00 -2.27
CA ILE A 133 6.03 -0.30 -3.42
C ILE A 133 7.20 0.47 -4.04
N VAL A 134 7.45 0.26 -5.33
CA VAL A 134 8.55 0.85 -6.08
C VAL A 134 7.96 1.69 -7.20
N VAL A 135 8.06 3.01 -7.09
CA VAL A 135 7.72 3.93 -8.18
C VAL A 135 8.92 4.00 -9.11
N THR A 136 8.80 3.37 -10.28
CA THR A 136 9.89 3.26 -11.25
C THR A 136 9.89 4.42 -12.23
N GLN A 137 8.73 5.00 -12.53
CA GLN A 137 8.58 6.16 -13.40
C GLN A 137 7.39 7.02 -12.96
N ASN A 138 7.46 8.32 -13.26
CA ASN A 138 6.35 9.26 -13.15
C ASN A 138 5.84 9.69 -14.52
N ILE A 139 4.71 10.38 -14.56
CA ILE A 139 4.19 11.03 -15.77
C ILE A 139 5.21 12.08 -16.25
N GLN A 140 5.36 12.22 -17.57
CA GLN A 140 6.27 13.20 -18.20
C GLN A 140 7.73 13.11 -17.71
N SER A 141 8.16 11.94 -17.21
CA SER A 141 9.50 11.74 -16.63
C SER A 141 9.82 12.65 -15.43
N GLY A 142 8.80 13.02 -14.63
CA GLY A 142 9.02 13.79 -13.42
C GLY A 142 9.98 13.11 -12.45
N ARG A 143 10.82 13.91 -11.80
CA ARG A 143 11.93 13.43 -10.97
C ARG A 143 11.46 12.79 -9.67
N ASP A 144 10.66 13.52 -8.89
CA ASP A 144 10.13 13.10 -7.61
C ASP A 144 8.67 12.63 -7.73
N SER A 145 8.18 11.87 -6.76
CA SER A 145 6.83 11.32 -6.75
C SER A 145 5.99 11.90 -5.62
N HIS A 146 4.71 12.13 -5.90
CA HIS A 146 3.67 12.38 -4.90
C HIS A 146 2.79 11.14 -4.76
N LEU A 147 2.61 10.68 -3.51
CA LEU A 147 1.54 9.76 -3.17
C LEU A 147 0.80 10.32 -1.97
N ARG A 148 -0.53 10.35 -2.07
CA ARG A 148 -1.40 10.97 -1.07
C ARG A 148 -1.75 9.99 0.03
N MET A 149 -2.14 8.77 -0.35
CA MET A 149 -2.45 7.70 0.62
C MET A 149 -2.04 6.32 0.10
N VAL A 150 -1.78 5.41 1.04
CA VAL A 150 -1.52 4.00 0.77
C VAL A 150 -2.24 3.14 1.80
N ALA A 151 -2.98 2.12 1.38
CA ALA A 151 -3.51 1.08 2.25
C ALA A 151 -3.04 -0.31 1.78
N VAL A 152 -2.80 -1.21 2.73
CA VAL A 152 -2.43 -2.61 2.42
C VAL A 152 -3.59 -3.50 2.82
N LEU A 153 -4.13 -4.25 1.87
CA LEU A 153 -5.35 -5.02 2.07
C LEU A 153 -5.04 -6.46 2.46
N GLY A 154 -5.62 -6.88 3.58
CA GLY A 154 -5.67 -8.28 4.00
C GLY A 154 -6.88 -9.02 3.42
N PRO A 155 -6.95 -10.35 3.57
CA PRO A 155 -8.14 -11.11 3.20
C PRO A 155 -9.34 -10.67 4.06
N GLY A 156 -10.52 -10.65 3.46
CA GLY A 156 -11.73 -10.29 4.18
C GLY A 156 -12.08 -11.30 5.27
N GLU A 157 -12.70 -10.84 6.35
CA GLU A 157 -13.19 -11.73 7.40
C GLU A 157 -14.35 -12.59 6.89
N THR A 158 -14.16 -13.91 6.81
CA THR A 158 -15.26 -14.87 6.71
C THR A 158 -15.88 -15.13 8.09
N GLU A 159 -17.15 -15.56 8.16
CA GLU A 159 -17.81 -15.90 9.43
C GLU A 159 -17.00 -16.92 10.26
N ASP A 160 -16.44 -17.94 9.61
CA ASP A 160 -15.54 -18.91 10.26
C ASP A 160 -14.28 -18.27 10.86
N SER A 161 -13.75 -17.25 10.19
CA SER A 161 -12.56 -16.53 10.65
C SER A 161 -12.87 -15.67 11.87
N LYS A 162 -14.06 -15.04 11.90
CA LYS A 162 -14.55 -14.27 13.05
C LYS A 162 -14.70 -15.18 14.27
N PHE A 163 -15.34 -16.33 14.11
CA PHE A 163 -15.54 -17.30 15.19
C PHE A 163 -14.21 -17.77 15.79
N LYS A 164 -13.24 -18.15 14.96
CA LYS A 164 -11.90 -18.56 15.41
C LYS A 164 -11.13 -17.45 16.14
N ARG A 165 -11.29 -16.19 15.73
CA ARG A 165 -10.64 -15.05 16.41
C ARG A 165 -11.27 -14.81 17.78
N LEU A 166 -12.59 -14.81 17.86
CA LEU A 166 -13.34 -14.66 19.11
C LEU A 166 -12.99 -15.77 20.10
N SER A 167 -12.92 -17.02 19.65
CA SER A 167 -12.56 -18.16 20.50
C SER A 167 -11.13 -18.06 21.04
N ARG A 168 -10.17 -17.59 20.22
CA ARG A 168 -8.78 -17.36 20.67
C ARG A 168 -8.68 -16.27 21.73
N ASN A 169 -9.37 -15.15 21.53
CA ASN A 169 -9.35 -14.04 22.49
C ASN A 169 -10.00 -14.44 23.83
N PHE A 170 -11.06 -15.23 23.79
CA PHE A 170 -11.69 -15.76 25.00
C PHE A 170 -10.75 -16.66 25.81
N ASN A 171 -9.93 -17.47 25.13
CA ASN A 171 -8.96 -18.37 25.78
C ASN A 171 -7.71 -17.66 26.30
N MET A 172 -7.37 -16.46 25.80
CA MET A 172 -6.25 -15.65 26.30
C MET A 172 -6.60 -14.80 27.53
N LEU A 173 -7.88 -14.71 27.90
CA LEU A 173 -8.37 -13.96 29.07
C LEU A 173 -8.56 -14.86 30.31
N ARG A 174 -8.02 -16.08 30.29
CA ARG A 174 -8.02 -17.03 31.41
C ARG A 174 -6.62 -17.25 31.95
#